data_AF-A0A822EN46-F1
#
_entry.id   AF-A0A822EN46-F1
#
_cell.length_a   1.000
_cell.length_b   1.000
_cell.length_c   1.000
_cell.angle_alpha   90.00
_cell.angle_beta   90.00
_cell.angle_gamma   90.00
#
_symmetry.space_group_name_H-M   'P 1'
#
loop_
_entity.id
_entity.type
_entity.pdbx_description
1 polymer ?
#
loop_
_entity_poly.entity_id
_entity_poly.type
_entity_poly.pdbx_seq_one_letter_code
_entity_poly.pdbx_strand_id
1 'polypeptide(L)'
;MTLTAAQMGLCFQSYWYMWLTNGLSGLLFMGIDIGIAAFFLTKLKKNPSKYQRPPTVDNRPISPTDINTVEDTERKTTSRRSAIRGSSAKLDNSNSMEISDDFSHATCEIINLFRQQYDAPPVELDDKLTDIAQDWANQMAETGKLEHRPLEYRNFGRQSLGENFMAQFQTELTANKMVRKWMKEGRKYRFGYDGRRDTDNFTQLVWQGSRQIGVGRAQSADGNWWYGVVVFDPPGNIPNQYAENVKFPGP
;
A
#
# COMPACT_ATOMS: atom_id res chain seq x y z
N MET A 1 37.57 45.68 -15.48
CA MET A 1 36.75 45.37 -16.67
C MET A 1 35.41 46.07 -16.51
N THR A 2 35.24 47.23 -17.13
CA THR A 2 34.02 48.02 -17.10
C THR A 2 33.12 47.59 -18.27
N LEU A 3 31.94 47.03 -17.97
CA LEU A 3 30.94 46.71 -18.99
C LEU A 3 30.46 48.01 -19.63
N THR A 4 30.37 48.03 -20.96
CA THR A 4 29.92 49.21 -21.71
C THR A 4 28.40 49.37 -21.57
N ALA A 5 27.90 50.60 -21.70
CA ALA A 5 26.46 50.90 -21.59
C ALA A 5 25.57 50.04 -22.52
N ALA A 6 26.11 49.61 -23.67
CA ALA A 6 25.44 48.70 -24.60
C ALA A 6 25.23 47.28 -24.03
N GLN A 7 26.19 46.77 -23.25
CA GLN A 7 26.08 45.44 -22.62
C GLN A 7 25.07 45.42 -21.47
N MET A 8 24.89 46.55 -20.77
CA MET A 8 23.84 46.68 -19.75
C MET A 8 22.44 46.72 -20.38
N GLY A 9 22.25 47.42 -21.50
CA GLY A 9 20.95 47.51 -22.18
C GLY A 9 20.40 46.16 -22.66
N LEU A 10 21.27 45.30 -23.22
CA LEU A 10 20.87 43.95 -23.66
C LEU A 10 20.48 43.04 -22.48
N CYS A 11 21.13 43.22 -21.33
CA CYS A 11 20.84 42.44 -20.12
C CYS A 11 19.46 42.82 -19.55
N PHE A 12 19.11 44.10 -19.53
CA PHE A 12 17.79 44.58 -19.10
C PHE A 12 16.65 44.14 -20.03
N GLN A 13 16.89 44.12 -21.34
CA GLN A 13 15.88 43.69 -22.31
C GLN A 13 15.59 42.17 -22.20
N SER A 14 16.62 41.36 -21.91
CA SER A 14 16.49 39.91 -21.67
C SER A 14 15.73 39.61 -20.37
N TYR A 15 16.00 40.37 -19.31
CA TYR A 15 15.34 40.21 -18.02
C TYR A 15 13.84 40.61 -18.05
N TRP A 16 13.51 41.66 -18.84
CA TRP A 16 12.13 42.07 -19.08
C TRP A 16 11.31 40.99 -19.80
N TYR A 17 11.88 40.34 -20.81
CA TYR A 17 11.22 39.25 -21.54
C TYR A 17 10.95 38.01 -20.67
N MET A 18 11.91 37.62 -19.81
CA MET A 18 11.71 36.50 -18.86
C MET A 18 10.59 36.75 -17.85
N TRP A 19 10.43 37.99 -17.37
CA TRP A 19 9.33 38.34 -16.48
C TRP A 19 7.97 38.32 -17.19
N LEU A 20 7.91 38.78 -18.44
CA LEU A 20 6.70 38.75 -19.26
C LEU A 20 6.24 37.31 -19.57
N THR A 21 7.16 36.42 -19.94
CA THR A 21 6.82 35.03 -20.27
C THR A 21 6.42 34.22 -19.04
N ASN A 22 7.07 34.43 -17.89
CA ASN A 22 6.72 33.75 -16.63
C ASN A 22 5.45 34.31 -15.98
N GLY A 23 5.17 35.60 -16.13
CA GLY A 23 3.91 36.21 -15.67
C GLY A 23 2.70 35.75 -16.51
N LEU A 24 2.85 35.68 -17.84
CA LEU A 24 1.79 35.21 -18.74
C LEU A 24 1.51 33.71 -18.58
N SER A 25 2.52 32.87 -18.33
CA SER A 25 2.31 31.46 -18.05
C SER A 25 1.58 31.24 -16.73
N GLY A 26 1.92 31.98 -15.67
CA GLY A 26 1.21 31.94 -14.39
C GLY A 26 -0.28 32.29 -14.49
N LEU A 27 -0.62 33.30 -15.30
CA LEU A 27 -2.02 33.69 -15.55
C LEU A 27 -2.78 32.63 -16.37
N LEU A 28 -2.10 31.93 -17.29
CA LEU A 28 -2.69 30.84 -18.05
C LEU A 28 -3.04 29.64 -17.15
N PHE A 29 -2.15 29.27 -16.22
CA PHE A 29 -2.41 28.18 -15.26
C PHE A 29 -3.55 28.52 -14.29
N MET A 30 -3.60 29.74 -13.74
CA MET A 30 -4.72 30.16 -12.90
C MET A 30 -6.06 30.17 -13.66
N GLY A 31 -6.07 30.54 -14.95
CA GLY A 31 -7.26 30.50 -15.78
C GLY A 31 -7.82 29.09 -16.00
N ILE A 32 -6.93 28.10 -16.19
CA ILE A 32 -7.32 26.69 -16.36
C ILE A 32 -7.95 26.15 -15.07
N ASP A 33 -7.35 26.42 -13.91
CA ASP A 33 -7.87 25.96 -12.62
C ASP A 33 -9.25 26.58 -12.28
N ILE A 34 -9.45 27.86 -12.57
CA ILE A 34 -10.75 28.54 -12.41
C ILE A 34 -11.79 27.93 -13.37
N GLY A 35 -11.40 27.59 -14.60
CA GLY A 35 -12.26 26.92 -15.58
C GLY A 35 -12.71 25.53 -15.13
N ILE A 36 -11.79 24.73 -14.58
CA ILE A 36 -12.08 23.39 -14.03
C ILE A 36 -13.03 23.52 -12.84
N ALA A 37 -12.74 24.42 -11.89
CA ALA A 37 -13.61 24.65 -10.73
C ALA A 37 -15.03 25.10 -11.14
N ALA A 38 -15.14 26.02 -12.11
CA ALA A 38 -16.43 26.47 -12.63
C ALA A 38 -17.21 25.35 -13.35
N PHE A 39 -16.51 24.48 -14.09
CA PHE A 39 -17.12 23.31 -14.72
C PHE A 39 -17.70 22.32 -13.69
N PHE A 40 -16.96 22.06 -12.60
CA PHE A 40 -17.46 21.20 -11.52
C PHE A 40 -18.62 21.83 -10.74
N LEU A 41 -18.56 23.14 -10.45
CA LEU A 41 -19.64 23.85 -9.76
C LEU A 41 -20.92 23.91 -10.61
N THR A 42 -20.81 24.08 -11.92
CA THR A 42 -21.97 24.07 -12.83
C THR A 42 -22.57 22.66 -12.98
N LYS A 43 -21.75 21.60 -12.93
CA LYS A 43 -22.20 20.20 -12.89
C LYS A 43 -22.92 19.86 -11.58
N LEU A 44 -22.46 20.33 -10.43
CA LEU A 44 -23.13 20.15 -9.14
C LEU A 44 -24.52 20.82 -9.10
N LYS A 45 -24.65 22.00 -9.73
CA LYS A 45 -25.91 22.75 -9.75
C LYS A 45 -26.96 22.17 -10.71
N LYS A 46 -26.54 21.48 -11.79
CA LYS A 46 -27.45 20.91 -12.80
C LYS A 46 -28.01 19.52 -12.46
N ASN A 47 -27.50 18.82 -11.44
CA ASN A 47 -28.00 17.48 -11.10
C ASN A 47 -27.93 17.15 -9.59
N PRO A 48 -28.73 17.82 -8.74
CA PRO A 48 -28.68 17.68 -7.28
C PRO A 48 -29.18 16.30 -6.77
N SER A 49 -29.92 15.54 -7.58
CA SER A 49 -30.54 14.27 -7.17
C SER A 49 -29.61 13.06 -7.27
N LYS A 50 -28.48 13.15 -8.00
CA LYS A 50 -27.51 12.04 -8.11
C LYS A 50 -26.59 11.90 -6.88
N TYR A 51 -26.72 12.80 -5.90
CA TYR A 51 -25.97 12.85 -4.64
C TYR A 51 -26.90 12.87 -3.42
N GLN A 52 -28.03 12.15 -3.48
CA GLN A 52 -28.84 11.89 -2.30
C GLN A 52 -28.33 10.65 -1.57
N ARG A 53 -28.33 10.71 -0.22
CA ARG A 53 -27.91 9.60 0.64
C ARG A 53 -28.78 8.37 0.37
N PRO A 54 -28.21 7.18 0.15
CA PRO A 54 -29.00 5.96 0.14
C PRO A 54 -29.56 5.69 1.55
N PRO A 55 -30.71 4.98 1.65
CA PRO A 55 -31.35 4.69 2.92
C PRO A 55 -30.42 3.88 3.82
N THR A 56 -30.46 4.17 5.12
CA THR A 56 -29.73 3.45 6.16
C THR A 56 -30.14 1.98 6.15
N VAL A 57 -29.27 1.10 5.65
CA VAL A 57 -29.39 -0.35 5.82
C VAL A 57 -28.79 -0.72 7.16
N ASP A 58 -29.53 -1.55 7.87
CA ASP A 58 -29.39 -1.95 9.27
C ASP A 58 -27.95 -2.47 9.58
N ASN A 59 -27.22 -1.73 10.42
CA ASN A 59 -25.86 -2.06 10.84
C ASN A 59 -25.88 -3.13 11.93
N ARG A 60 -25.96 -4.42 11.55
CA ARG A 60 -25.64 -5.50 12.48
C ARG A 60 -24.12 -5.77 12.48
N PRO A 61 -23.46 -5.75 13.65
CA PRO A 61 -22.07 -6.20 13.79
C PRO A 61 -21.96 -7.69 13.42
N ILE A 62 -20.97 -8.04 12.62
CA ILE A 62 -20.63 -9.44 12.33
C ILE A 62 -20.08 -10.07 13.63
N SER A 63 -20.66 -11.22 13.99
CA SER A 63 -20.43 -11.96 15.23
C SER A 63 -19.02 -12.60 15.30
N PRO A 64 -18.41 -12.77 16.49
CA PRO A 64 -16.98 -13.06 16.66
C PRO A 64 -16.48 -14.49 16.35
N THR A 65 -17.18 -15.34 15.61
CA THR A 65 -16.97 -16.80 15.76
C THR A 65 -15.91 -17.45 14.85
N ASP A 66 -15.41 -16.82 13.78
CA ASP A 66 -14.56 -17.57 12.80
C ASP A 66 -13.08 -17.16 12.73
N ILE A 67 -12.51 -16.56 13.79
CA ILE A 67 -11.07 -16.16 13.81
C ILE A 67 -10.21 -17.00 14.78
N ASN A 68 -10.81 -17.94 15.52
CA ASN A 68 -10.15 -18.60 16.65
C ASN A 68 -9.68 -20.05 16.42
N THR A 69 -9.33 -20.47 15.19
CA THR A 69 -8.93 -21.88 14.95
C THR A 69 -7.41 -22.10 14.80
N VAL A 70 -6.55 -21.10 15.08
CA VAL A 70 -5.08 -21.29 14.95
C VAL A 70 -4.29 -20.88 16.20
N GLU A 71 -4.90 -20.30 17.23
CA GLU A 71 -4.17 -19.88 18.45
C GLU A 71 -3.74 -21.03 19.37
N ASP A 72 -4.27 -22.25 19.21
CA ASP A 72 -4.05 -23.34 20.20
C ASP A 72 -2.94 -24.35 19.83
N THR A 73 -2.30 -24.19 18.66
CA THR A 73 -1.31 -25.17 18.15
C THR A 73 0.13 -24.80 18.49
N GLU A 74 0.47 -23.53 18.71
CA GLU A 74 1.86 -23.08 18.97
C GLU A 74 2.31 -23.20 20.44
N ARG A 75 1.40 -23.43 21.40
CA ARG A 75 1.76 -23.48 22.83
C ARG A 75 2.19 -24.88 23.32
N LYS A 76 2.14 -25.92 22.49
CA LYS A 76 2.44 -27.31 22.91
C LYS A 76 3.71 -27.94 22.31
N THR A 77 4.35 -27.34 21.32
CA THR A 77 5.44 -27.99 20.55
C THR A 77 6.85 -27.80 21.12
N THR A 78 7.07 -26.95 22.12
CA THR A 78 8.41 -26.71 22.71
C THR A 78 8.72 -27.52 23.98
N SER A 79 7.88 -28.47 24.40
CA SER A 79 8.16 -29.31 25.57
C SER A 79 7.73 -30.76 25.37
N ARG A 80 8.50 -31.53 24.59
CA ARG A 80 8.73 -32.99 24.71
C ARG A 80 9.53 -33.50 23.51
N ARG A 81 10.86 -33.42 23.59
CA ARG A 81 11.75 -34.25 22.78
C ARG A 81 12.34 -35.33 23.69
N SER A 82 11.70 -36.49 23.76
CA SER A 82 12.38 -37.77 24.01
C SER A 82 11.45 -38.96 23.71
N ALA A 83 11.93 -39.83 22.82
CA ALA A 83 11.62 -41.25 22.62
C ALA A 83 10.16 -41.68 22.31
N ILE A 84 9.98 -42.36 21.16
CA ILE A 84 9.70 -43.82 21.05
C ILE A 84 9.46 -44.23 19.59
N ARG A 85 10.03 -45.37 19.22
CA ARG A 85 9.84 -46.14 17.96
C ARG A 85 8.42 -46.69 17.86
N GLY A 86 7.86 -46.77 16.65
CA GLY A 86 6.73 -47.66 16.37
C GLY A 86 5.94 -47.28 15.12
N SER A 87 6.00 -48.17 14.13
CA SER A 87 5.24 -48.16 12.87
C SER A 87 3.73 -48.01 13.06
N SER A 88 3.09 -47.14 12.26
CA SER A 88 1.79 -47.39 11.64
C SER A 88 1.51 -46.33 10.58
N ALA A 89 1.58 -46.74 9.31
CA ALA A 89 1.14 -45.92 8.20
C ALA A 89 -0.39 -45.76 8.26
N LYS A 90 -0.85 -44.50 8.34
CA LYS A 90 -2.22 -44.11 7.99
C LYS A 90 -2.17 -42.82 7.21
N LEU A 91 -2.76 -42.87 6.02
CA LEU A 91 -2.94 -41.76 5.09
C LEU A 91 -3.55 -40.55 5.79
N ASP A 92 -2.89 -39.40 5.69
CA ASP A 92 -3.44 -38.07 5.88
C ASP A 92 -3.38 -37.31 4.55
N ASN A 93 -4.49 -37.37 3.81
CA ASN A 93 -4.74 -36.38 2.77
C ASN A 93 -5.61 -35.27 3.36
N SER A 94 -4.98 -34.23 3.91
CA SER A 94 -5.56 -32.90 3.97
C SER A 94 -4.45 -31.89 3.70
N ASN A 95 -4.56 -31.25 2.54
CA ASN A 95 -3.65 -30.28 1.97
C ASN A 95 -3.56 -29.02 2.86
N SER A 96 -2.83 -29.07 3.98
CA SER A 96 -2.37 -27.87 4.66
C SER A 96 -1.27 -27.29 3.80
N MET A 97 -1.57 -26.21 3.08
CA MET A 97 -0.56 -25.43 2.37
C MET A 97 0.47 -24.98 3.42
N GLU A 98 1.63 -25.62 3.45
CA GLU A 98 2.73 -25.21 4.31
C GLU A 98 3.19 -23.84 3.81
N ILE A 99 3.02 -22.82 4.64
CA ILE A 99 3.52 -21.47 4.35
C ILE A 99 5.04 -21.53 4.36
N SER A 100 5.68 -20.90 3.38
CA SER A 100 7.15 -20.85 3.27
C SER A 100 7.80 -20.28 4.53
N ASP A 101 9.00 -20.75 4.88
CA ASP A 101 9.84 -20.16 5.92
C ASP A 101 10.56 -18.87 5.43
N ASP A 102 10.63 -18.67 4.11
CA ASP A 102 11.17 -17.43 3.55
C ASP A 102 10.19 -16.28 3.75
N PHE A 103 10.68 -15.14 4.27
CA PHE A 103 9.82 -14.01 4.66
C PHE A 103 9.03 -13.43 3.47
N SER A 104 9.66 -13.34 2.29
CA SER A 104 9.04 -12.76 1.11
C SER A 104 7.98 -13.68 0.53
N HIS A 105 8.29 -14.97 0.39
CA HIS A 105 7.34 -16.00 -0.03
C HIS A 105 6.17 -16.12 0.95
N ALA A 106 6.43 -16.21 2.25
CA ALA A 106 5.39 -16.27 3.27
C ALA A 106 4.46 -15.04 3.23
N THR A 107 5.03 -13.84 3.02
CA THR A 107 4.25 -12.62 2.89
C THR A 107 3.33 -12.69 1.68
N CYS A 108 3.84 -13.12 0.51
CA CYS A 108 3.06 -13.28 -0.71
C CYS A 108 1.91 -14.27 -0.54
N GLU A 109 2.19 -15.44 0.03
CA GLU A 109 1.19 -16.48 0.29
C GLU A 109 0.09 -15.99 1.23
N ILE A 110 0.45 -15.35 2.34
CA ILE A 110 -0.52 -14.82 3.30
C ILE A 110 -1.36 -13.69 2.69
N ILE A 111 -0.76 -12.83 1.86
CA ILE A 111 -1.50 -11.81 1.11
C ILE A 111 -2.52 -12.50 0.19
N ASN A 112 -2.12 -13.53 -0.54
CA ASN A 112 -3.02 -14.26 -1.45
C ASN A 112 -4.17 -14.97 -0.73
N LEU A 113 -3.94 -15.51 0.48
CA LEU A 113 -5.00 -16.05 1.33
C LEU A 113 -6.05 -15.00 1.70
N PHE A 114 -5.64 -13.76 1.98
CA PHE A 114 -6.58 -12.67 2.21
C PHE A 114 -7.23 -12.20 0.91
N ARG A 115 -6.47 -12.03 -0.18
CA ARG A 115 -7.00 -11.58 -1.48
C ARG A 115 -8.10 -12.49 -2.00
N GLN A 116 -7.98 -13.81 -1.78
CA GLN A 116 -9.03 -14.78 -2.10
C GLN A 116 -10.36 -14.44 -1.42
N GLN A 117 -10.34 -14.02 -0.15
CA GLN A 117 -11.56 -13.64 0.59
C GLN A 117 -12.23 -12.41 -0.01
N TYR A 118 -11.52 -11.58 -0.76
CA TYR A 118 -12.03 -10.36 -1.38
C TYR A 118 -12.20 -10.49 -2.90
N ASP A 119 -12.23 -11.72 -3.42
CA ASP A 119 -12.27 -12.06 -4.85
C ASP A 119 -11.19 -11.31 -5.67
N ALA A 120 -10.06 -11.00 -5.06
CA ALA A 120 -8.95 -10.32 -5.71
C ALA A 120 -8.00 -11.38 -6.31
N PRO A 121 -7.61 -11.25 -7.60
CA PRO A 121 -6.64 -12.16 -8.22
C PRO A 121 -5.37 -12.27 -7.38
N PRO A 122 -4.73 -13.44 -7.28
CA PRO A 122 -3.48 -13.55 -6.55
C PRO A 122 -2.42 -12.62 -7.15
N VAL A 123 -1.50 -12.17 -6.30
CA VAL A 123 -0.28 -11.49 -6.72
C VAL A 123 0.88 -12.47 -6.76
N GLU A 124 1.89 -12.15 -7.57
CA GLU A 124 3.13 -12.91 -7.69
C GLU A 124 4.30 -12.09 -7.14
N LEU A 125 5.32 -12.78 -6.62
CA LEU A 125 6.57 -12.10 -6.26
C LEU A 125 7.35 -11.75 -7.53
N ASP A 126 7.87 -10.54 -7.57
CA ASP A 126 8.85 -10.10 -8.56
C ASP A 126 10.17 -9.77 -7.87
N ASP A 127 11.27 -10.30 -8.40
CA ASP A 127 12.60 -10.15 -7.80
C ASP A 127 13.06 -8.69 -7.80
N LYS A 128 12.77 -7.93 -8.85
CA LYS A 128 13.18 -6.51 -8.93
C LYS A 128 12.39 -5.65 -7.95
N LEU A 129 11.10 -5.91 -7.81
CA LEU A 129 10.27 -5.28 -6.79
C LEU A 129 10.76 -5.65 -5.39
N THR A 130 11.20 -6.89 -5.20
CA THR A 130 11.75 -7.39 -3.93
C THR A 130 13.05 -6.67 -3.56
N ASP A 131 13.97 -6.51 -4.51
CA ASP A 131 15.18 -5.71 -4.33
C ASP A 131 14.84 -4.27 -3.90
N ILE A 132 13.88 -3.65 -4.59
CA ILE A 132 13.39 -2.30 -4.27
C ILE A 132 12.81 -2.22 -2.85
N ALA A 133 11.99 -3.19 -2.46
CA ALA A 133 11.38 -3.24 -1.13
C ALA A 133 12.45 -3.45 -0.04
N GLN A 134 13.43 -4.32 -0.30
CA GLN A 134 14.52 -4.61 0.61
C GLN A 134 15.45 -3.42 0.81
N ASP A 135 15.82 -2.75 -0.28
CA ASP A 135 16.61 -1.51 -0.23
C ASP A 135 15.92 -0.46 0.64
N TRP A 136 14.60 -0.30 0.49
CA TRP A 136 13.87 0.65 1.30
C TRP A 136 13.74 0.24 2.77
N ALA A 137 13.55 -1.05 3.05
CA ALA A 137 13.57 -1.56 4.42
C ALA A 137 14.93 -1.29 5.10
N ASN A 138 16.04 -1.50 4.38
CA ASN A 138 17.39 -1.20 4.87
C ASN A 138 17.55 0.30 5.19
N GLN A 139 17.10 1.19 4.29
CA GLN A 139 17.15 2.64 4.53
C GLN A 139 16.35 3.07 5.77
N MET A 140 15.17 2.49 6.00
CA MET A 140 14.42 2.77 7.23
C MET A 140 15.14 2.25 8.48
N ALA A 141 15.77 1.08 8.40
CA ALA A 141 16.54 0.51 9.50
C ALA A 141 17.79 1.33 9.85
N GLU A 142 18.44 1.92 8.85
CA GLU A 142 19.58 2.81 9.02
C GLU A 142 19.20 4.18 9.59
N THR A 143 18.12 4.77 9.08
CA THR A 143 17.72 6.14 9.44
C THR A 143 16.76 6.22 10.63
N GLY A 144 16.09 5.12 10.97
CA GLY A 144 15.03 5.07 11.98
C GLY A 144 13.71 5.73 11.54
N LYS A 145 13.60 6.18 10.28
CA LYS A 145 12.45 6.96 9.80
C LYS A 145 11.43 6.06 9.11
N LEU A 146 10.16 6.20 9.53
CA LEU A 146 9.03 5.51 8.92
C LEU A 146 8.34 6.43 7.92
N GLU A 147 8.85 6.47 6.69
CA GLU A 147 8.36 7.36 5.64
C GLU A 147 8.33 6.67 4.27
N HIS A 148 7.52 7.21 3.36
CA HIS A 148 7.54 6.74 1.99
C HIS A 148 8.82 7.17 1.28
N ARG A 149 9.25 6.39 0.28
CA ARG A 149 10.38 6.76 -0.60
C ARG A 149 10.25 8.18 -1.14
N PRO A 150 11.36 8.92 -1.33
CA PRO A 150 11.31 10.19 -2.04
C PRO A 150 10.72 9.99 -3.45
N LEU A 151 9.97 10.99 -3.94
CA LEU A 151 9.21 10.89 -5.19
C LEU A 151 10.09 10.50 -6.40
N GLU A 152 11.33 10.98 -6.44
CA GLU A 152 12.31 10.67 -7.48
C GLU A 152 12.68 9.17 -7.57
N TYR A 153 12.50 8.41 -6.48
CA TYR A 153 12.76 6.96 -6.41
C TYR A 153 11.48 6.11 -6.42
N ARG A 154 10.30 6.71 -6.63
CA ARG A 154 9.03 5.97 -6.76
C ARG A 154 8.70 5.57 -8.19
N ASN A 155 9.41 6.12 -9.17
CA ASN A 155 9.18 5.81 -10.58
C ASN A 155 9.89 4.50 -10.95
N PHE A 156 9.10 3.45 -11.20
CA PHE A 156 9.57 2.22 -11.81
C PHE A 156 9.13 2.24 -13.29
N GLY A 157 10.07 2.58 -14.18
CA GLY A 157 9.74 2.86 -15.58
C GLY A 157 8.87 4.12 -15.73
N ARG A 158 7.61 3.96 -16.18
CA ARG A 158 6.66 5.08 -16.42
C ARG A 158 5.58 5.22 -15.35
N GLN A 159 5.60 4.42 -14.29
CA GLN A 159 4.52 4.38 -13.29
C GLN A 159 5.08 4.43 -11.87
N SER A 160 4.27 4.99 -10.95
CA SER A 160 4.54 4.96 -9.51
C SER A 160 4.16 3.60 -8.93
N LEU A 161 4.98 3.05 -8.04
CA LEU A 161 4.64 1.83 -7.29
C LEU A 161 3.69 2.12 -6.12
N GLY A 162 2.86 1.14 -5.76
CA GLY A 162 2.16 1.12 -4.48
C GLY A 162 3.12 0.70 -3.36
N GLU A 163 2.87 1.13 -2.12
CA GLU A 163 3.78 0.86 -1.01
C GLU A 163 3.03 0.79 0.32
N ASN A 164 3.23 -0.30 1.04
CA ASN A 164 2.91 -0.44 2.46
C ASN A 164 4.20 -0.58 3.24
N PHE A 165 4.29 0.03 4.42
CA PHE A 165 5.40 -0.18 5.34
C PHE A 165 4.96 -0.10 6.80
N MET A 166 5.77 -0.68 7.68
CA MET A 166 5.58 -0.55 9.12
C MET A 166 6.90 -0.74 9.87
N ALA A 167 6.90 -0.27 11.12
CA ALA A 167 7.91 -0.59 12.12
C ALA A 167 7.31 -1.47 13.24
N GLN A 168 8.12 -2.36 13.79
CA GLN A 168 7.79 -3.21 14.94
C GLN A 168 8.93 -3.17 15.96
N PHE A 169 8.60 -2.84 17.20
CA PHE A 169 9.57 -2.77 18.30
C PHE A 169 9.70 -4.14 18.98
N GLN A 170 10.94 -4.50 19.32
CA GLN A 170 11.43 -5.64 20.10
C GLN A 170 11.09 -7.05 19.61
N THR A 171 9.86 -7.30 19.20
CA THR A 171 9.44 -8.60 18.71
C THR A 171 9.80 -8.75 17.24
N GLU A 172 10.25 -9.94 16.84
CA GLU A 172 10.45 -10.24 15.43
C GLU A 172 9.17 -9.95 14.61
N LEU A 173 9.37 -9.23 13.52
CA LEU A 173 8.34 -8.96 12.52
C LEU A 173 8.22 -10.17 11.58
N THR A 174 7.27 -11.05 11.87
CA THR A 174 6.93 -12.17 10.98
C THR A 174 5.97 -11.72 9.88
N ALA A 175 5.97 -12.43 8.74
CA ALA A 175 5.08 -12.15 7.61
C ALA A 175 3.59 -12.10 8.07
N ASN A 176 3.17 -13.09 8.86
CA ASN A 176 1.83 -13.17 9.41
C ASN A 176 1.47 -11.96 10.30
N LYS A 177 2.38 -11.52 11.18
CA LYS A 177 2.14 -10.33 12.02
C LYS A 177 1.98 -9.08 11.17
N MET A 178 2.85 -8.91 10.16
CA MET A 178 2.85 -7.76 9.26
C MET A 178 1.54 -7.66 8.49
N VAL A 179 1.19 -8.71 7.72
CA VAL A 179 -0.01 -8.71 6.87
C VAL A 179 -1.28 -8.58 7.70
N ARG A 180 -1.40 -9.31 8.84
CA ARG A 180 -2.58 -9.21 9.71
C ARG A 180 -2.74 -7.83 10.34
N LYS A 181 -1.65 -7.13 10.66
CA LYS A 181 -1.73 -5.77 11.23
C LYS A 181 -2.35 -4.81 10.23
N TRP A 182 -1.96 -4.88 8.95
CA TRP A 182 -2.56 -4.09 7.88
C TRP A 182 -4.00 -4.52 7.57
N MET A 183 -4.29 -5.83 7.51
CA MET A 183 -5.66 -6.32 7.28
C MET A 183 -6.68 -5.86 8.33
N LYS A 184 -6.26 -5.65 9.59
CA LYS A 184 -7.13 -5.12 10.66
C LYS A 184 -7.70 -3.74 10.35
N GLU A 185 -7.06 -2.96 9.48
CA GLU A 185 -7.59 -1.67 9.03
C GLU A 185 -8.94 -1.83 8.31
N GLY A 186 -9.19 -2.96 7.63
CA GLY A 186 -10.45 -3.24 6.94
C GLY A 186 -11.69 -3.13 7.83
N ARG A 187 -11.55 -3.26 9.16
CA ARG A 187 -12.63 -3.00 10.13
C ARG A 187 -13.16 -1.57 10.13
N LYS A 188 -12.34 -0.61 9.67
CA LYS A 188 -12.69 0.81 9.53
C LYS A 188 -13.12 1.16 8.11
N TYR A 189 -12.94 0.25 7.16
CA TYR A 189 -13.19 0.52 5.75
C TYR A 189 -14.68 0.55 5.46
N ARG A 190 -15.12 1.54 4.67
CA ARG A 190 -16.51 1.71 4.26
C ARG A 190 -16.64 1.27 2.81
N PHE A 191 -17.03 0.03 2.59
CA PHE A 191 -17.26 -0.51 1.25
C PHE A 191 -18.31 0.31 0.48
N GLY A 192 -18.10 0.47 -0.83
CA GLY A 192 -18.95 1.28 -1.71
C GLY A 192 -18.78 2.80 -1.56
N TYR A 193 -17.92 3.27 -0.65
CA TYR A 193 -17.49 4.66 -0.59
C TYR A 193 -16.17 4.84 -1.34
N ASP A 194 -16.05 5.95 -2.08
CA ASP A 194 -14.89 6.23 -2.91
C ASP A 194 -13.83 7.00 -2.12
N GLY A 195 -13.19 6.31 -1.17
CA GLY A 195 -12.13 6.88 -0.36
C GLY A 195 -11.62 5.95 0.73
N ARG A 196 -10.38 6.22 1.16
CA ARG A 196 -9.69 5.54 2.25
C ARG A 196 -9.44 6.54 3.38
N ARG A 197 -9.87 6.20 4.59
CA ARG A 197 -9.49 6.93 5.81
C ARG A 197 -8.86 5.93 6.75
N ASP A 198 -7.55 6.07 6.98
CA ASP A 198 -6.75 5.20 7.85
C ASP A 198 -6.86 3.70 7.49
N THR A 199 -6.99 3.42 6.19
CA THR A 199 -7.25 2.08 5.62
C THR A 199 -6.36 1.75 4.43
N ASP A 200 -5.30 2.54 4.26
CA ASP A 200 -4.47 2.57 3.06
C ASP A 200 -3.74 1.26 2.84
N ASN A 201 -3.26 0.64 3.92
CA ASN A 201 -2.55 -0.63 3.81
C ASN A 201 -3.52 -1.74 3.45
N PHE A 202 -4.69 -1.80 4.12
CA PHE A 202 -5.73 -2.77 3.80
C PHE A 202 -6.17 -2.66 2.34
N THR A 203 -6.54 -1.47 1.87
CA THR A 203 -7.05 -1.29 0.51
C THR A 203 -6.01 -1.64 -0.54
N GLN A 204 -4.72 -1.38 -0.28
CA GLN A 204 -3.64 -1.79 -1.16
C GLN A 204 -3.47 -3.32 -1.22
N LEU A 205 -3.57 -4.02 -0.08
CA LEU A 205 -3.42 -5.49 -0.03
C LEU A 205 -4.49 -6.21 -0.85
N VAL A 206 -5.73 -5.73 -0.80
CA VAL A 206 -6.87 -6.34 -1.49
C VAL A 206 -7.18 -5.68 -2.83
N TRP A 207 -6.32 -4.78 -3.31
CA TRP A 207 -6.54 -4.03 -4.55
C TRP A 207 -6.64 -4.98 -5.75
N GLN A 208 -7.79 -4.98 -6.42
CA GLN A 208 -8.09 -5.87 -7.55
C GLN A 208 -7.12 -5.68 -8.73
N GLY A 209 -6.59 -4.47 -8.93
CA GLY A 209 -5.68 -4.15 -10.03
C GLY A 209 -4.23 -4.59 -9.85
N SER A 210 -3.76 -4.81 -8.61
CA SER A 210 -2.36 -5.18 -8.35
C SER A 210 -2.09 -6.63 -8.78
N ARG A 211 -0.90 -6.88 -9.34
CA ARG A 211 -0.53 -8.18 -9.94
C ARG A 211 0.78 -8.73 -9.39
N GLN A 212 1.74 -7.86 -9.11
CA GLN A 212 3.06 -8.23 -8.64
C GLN A 212 3.35 -7.48 -7.35
N ILE A 213 4.13 -8.12 -6.49
CA ILE A 213 4.64 -7.52 -5.26
C ILE A 213 6.13 -7.76 -5.10
N GLY A 214 6.76 -6.88 -4.34
CA GLY A 214 8.08 -7.09 -3.77
C GLY A 214 8.04 -6.91 -2.27
N VAL A 215 8.84 -7.70 -1.55
CA VAL A 215 8.80 -7.74 -0.08
C VAL A 215 10.19 -7.56 0.49
N GLY A 216 10.34 -6.67 1.47
CA GLY A 216 11.60 -6.41 2.15
C GLY A 216 11.44 -6.37 3.66
N ARG A 217 12.47 -6.81 4.39
CA ARG A 217 12.54 -6.69 5.86
C ARG A 217 13.96 -6.40 6.32
N ALA A 218 14.09 -5.46 7.25
CA ALA A 218 15.37 -5.14 7.87
C ALA A 218 15.22 -4.93 9.38
N GLN A 219 16.30 -5.17 10.13
CA GLN A 219 16.38 -4.86 11.56
C GLN A 219 17.34 -3.70 11.76
N SER A 220 17.01 -2.76 12.65
CA SER A 220 17.92 -1.67 13.03
C SER A 220 19.20 -2.21 13.65
N ALA A 221 20.29 -1.43 13.55
CA ALA A 221 21.61 -1.82 14.05
C ALA A 221 21.64 -2.14 15.56
N ASP A 222 20.75 -1.52 16.34
CA ASP A 222 20.60 -1.78 17.78
C ASP A 222 19.74 -3.03 18.10
N GLY A 223 19.19 -3.68 17.08
CA GLY A 223 18.33 -4.87 17.20
C GLY A 223 16.91 -4.60 17.70
N ASN A 224 16.57 -3.35 18.02
CA ASN A 224 15.30 -3.03 18.69
C ASN A 224 14.12 -2.86 17.75
N TRP A 225 14.36 -2.49 16.49
CA TRP A 225 13.31 -2.21 15.52
C TRP A 225 13.42 -3.12 14.31
N TRP A 226 12.26 -3.61 13.86
CA TRP A 226 12.09 -4.28 12.59
C TRP A 226 11.28 -3.38 11.65
N TYR A 227 11.70 -3.30 10.40
CA TYR A 227 11.04 -2.56 9.33
C TYR A 227 10.62 -3.55 8.26
N GLY A 228 9.36 -3.49 7.85
CA GLY A 228 8.80 -4.32 6.79
C GLY A 228 8.20 -3.44 5.70
N VAL A 229 8.46 -3.78 4.45
CA VAL A 229 8.01 -3.04 3.26
C VAL A 229 7.41 -4.03 2.27
N VAL A 230 6.27 -3.68 1.69
CA VAL A 230 5.70 -4.36 0.52
C VAL A 230 5.43 -3.32 -0.56
N VAL A 231 5.97 -3.55 -1.76
CA VAL A 231 5.71 -2.71 -2.94
C VAL A 231 4.78 -3.44 -3.89
N PHE A 232 3.94 -2.70 -4.62
CA PHE A 232 2.87 -3.25 -5.47
C PHE A 232 2.94 -2.68 -6.88
N ASP A 233 2.77 -3.54 -7.87
CA ASP A 233 2.65 -3.18 -9.28
C ASP A 233 1.48 -3.94 -9.95
N PRO A 234 0.55 -3.26 -10.64
CA PRO A 234 0.28 -1.82 -10.59
C PRO A 234 -0.04 -1.30 -9.17
N PRO A 235 0.13 0.01 -8.91
CA PRO A 235 -0.20 0.61 -7.62
C PRO A 235 -1.70 0.51 -7.33
N GLY A 236 -2.04 0.36 -6.06
CA GLY A 236 -3.39 0.54 -5.57
C GLY A 236 -3.65 1.97 -5.10
N ASN A 237 -4.74 2.13 -4.36
CA ASN A 237 -5.09 3.39 -3.69
C ASN A 237 -5.24 4.59 -4.64
N ILE A 238 -5.63 4.34 -5.88
CA ILE A 238 -5.85 5.36 -6.89
C ILE A 238 -7.19 6.08 -6.58
N PRO A 239 -7.19 7.43 -6.46
CA PRO A 239 -8.41 8.19 -6.25
C PRO A 239 -9.47 7.87 -7.31
N ASN A 240 -10.72 7.74 -6.85
CA ASN A 240 -11.88 7.43 -7.67
C ASN A 240 -11.95 6.00 -8.25
N GLN A 241 -11.15 5.07 -7.74
CA GLN A 241 -11.10 3.67 -8.19
C GLN A 241 -11.34 2.66 -7.06
N TYR A 242 -11.77 3.11 -5.87
CA TYR A 242 -11.91 2.22 -4.70
C TYR A 242 -13.06 1.24 -4.83
N ALA A 243 -14.20 1.69 -5.35
CA ALA A 243 -15.42 0.88 -5.43
C ALA A 243 -15.24 -0.34 -6.36
N GLU A 244 -14.43 -0.21 -7.41
CA GLU A 244 -14.12 -1.29 -8.34
C GLU A 244 -12.98 -2.20 -7.84
N ASN A 245 -12.06 -1.66 -7.02
CA ASN A 245 -10.86 -2.37 -6.60
C ASN A 245 -10.89 -2.96 -5.18
N VAL A 246 -11.82 -2.54 -4.32
CA VAL A 246 -11.94 -3.03 -2.95
C VAL A 246 -13.34 -3.59 -2.76
N LYS A 247 -13.50 -4.87 -3.12
CA LYS A 247 -14.78 -5.58 -3.04
C LYS A 247 -15.13 -5.95 -1.60
N PHE A 248 -16.39 -6.29 -1.38
CA PHE A 248 -16.80 -6.92 -0.13
C PHE A 248 -16.11 -8.29 0.01
N PRO A 249 -15.85 -8.75 1.25
CA PRO A 249 -15.45 -10.13 1.43
C PRO A 249 -16.56 -11.06 0.92
N GLY A 250 -16.18 -12.10 0.20
CA GLY A 250 -17.07 -13.16 -0.27
C GLY A 250 -17.71 -13.94 0.89
N PRO A 251 -18.81 -14.65 0.62
CA PRO A 251 -19.49 -15.50 1.60
C PRO A 251 -18.64 -16.69 2.06
#